data_AF-A0A2N5XDT7-F1
#
_entry.id   AF-A0A2N5XDT7-F1
#
_cell.length_a   1.000
_cell.length_b   1.000
_cell.length_c   1.000
_cell.angle_alpha   90.00
_cell.angle_beta   90.00
_cell.angle_gamma   90.00
#
_symmetry.space_group_name_H-M   'P 1'
#
loop_
_entity.id
_entity.type
_entity.pdbx_description
1 polymer ?
#
loop_
_entity_poly.entity_id
_entity_poly.type
_entity_poly.pdbx_seq_one_letter_code
_entity_poly.pdbx_strand_id
1 'polypeptide(L)'
;MLALATAGFALNFWAWALLSPLAPGFKEALGLSSFEQSLLVAVPVVVGSLGRIPVGALTDRYGGRVMFPLVSAATVVPVLYLGLAGHSSFAALLVGGFFLGIGGTAFAIGVPFVNAWFPPERRGLAVGVFGAGMGGTAISALTTVPLADARGTAAPFVITAVVLVLYAAV
;
A
#
# COMPACT_ATOMS: atom_id res chain seq x y z
N MET A 1 -15.93 10.66 -7.99
CA MET A 1 -15.15 10.89 -6.75
C MET A 1 -15.08 9.65 -5.88
N LEU A 2 -16.20 9.05 -5.43
CA LEU A 2 -16.16 7.84 -4.61
C LEU A 2 -15.41 6.67 -5.26
N ALA A 3 -15.73 6.33 -6.52
CA ALA A 3 -15.04 5.25 -7.23
C ALA A 3 -13.52 5.49 -7.38
N LEU A 4 -13.10 6.72 -7.62
CA LEU A 4 -11.68 7.09 -7.69
C LEU A 4 -11.00 6.96 -6.33
N ALA A 5 -11.65 7.42 -5.25
CA ALA A 5 -11.11 7.25 -3.89
C ALA A 5 -11.01 5.77 -3.50
N THR A 6 -12.03 4.95 -3.83
CA THR A 6 -12.00 3.50 -3.64
C THR A 6 -10.88 2.85 -4.44
N ALA A 7 -10.72 3.23 -5.71
CA ALA A 7 -9.64 2.72 -6.57
C ALA A 7 -8.27 3.11 -6.01
N GLY A 8 -8.05 4.38 -5.67
CA GLY A 8 -6.82 4.84 -5.05
C GLY A 8 -6.51 4.08 -3.76
N PHE A 9 -7.51 3.90 -2.91
CA PHE A 9 -7.35 3.12 -1.69
C PHE A 9 -6.98 1.66 -1.98
N ALA A 10 -7.61 1.02 -2.97
CA ALA A 10 -7.27 -0.32 -3.42
C ALA A 10 -5.85 -0.44 -3.96
N LEU A 11 -5.40 0.51 -4.78
CA LEU A 11 -4.06 0.49 -5.35
C LEU A 11 -2.97 0.70 -4.29
N ASN A 12 -3.19 1.63 -3.35
CA ASN A 12 -2.28 1.82 -2.23
C ASN A 12 -2.23 0.58 -1.31
N PHE A 13 -3.37 -0.08 -1.08
CA PHE A 13 -3.42 -1.30 -0.26
C PHE A 13 -2.84 -2.52 -0.96
N TRP A 14 -2.96 -2.59 -2.29
CA TRP A 14 -2.24 -3.58 -3.09
C TRP A 14 -0.74 -3.40 -2.93
N ALA A 15 -0.24 -2.19 -3.16
CA ALA A 15 1.18 -1.86 -3.00
C ALA A 15 1.71 -2.16 -1.59
N TRP A 16 1.00 -1.70 -0.57
CA TRP A 16 1.36 -1.91 0.83
C TRP A 16 1.41 -3.41 1.21
N ALA A 17 0.56 -4.23 0.59
CA ALA A 17 0.48 -5.66 0.86
C ALA A 17 1.42 -6.52 -0.01
N LEU A 18 2.24 -5.96 -0.91
CA LEU A 18 3.12 -6.74 -1.80
C LEU A 18 4.14 -7.61 -1.04
N LEU A 19 4.59 -7.16 0.12
CA LEU A 19 5.66 -7.80 0.86
C LEU A 19 5.18 -9.07 1.60
N SER A 20 3.91 -9.12 2.02
CA SER A 20 3.39 -10.21 2.84
C SER A 20 3.36 -11.57 2.13
N PRO A 21 2.87 -11.69 0.88
CA PRO A 21 2.87 -12.97 0.15
C PRO A 21 4.28 -13.49 -0.17
N LEU A 22 5.26 -12.59 -0.31
CA LEU A 22 6.65 -12.95 -0.64
C LEU A 22 7.51 -13.29 0.58
N ALA A 23 7.02 -13.01 1.79
CA ALA A 23 7.79 -13.21 3.03
C ALA A 23 8.32 -14.64 3.23
N PRO A 24 7.57 -15.72 2.92
CA PRO A 24 8.12 -17.08 2.97
C PRO A 24 9.28 -17.29 1.99
N GLY A 25 9.18 -16.77 0.77
CA GLY A 25 10.25 -16.87 -0.23
C GLY A 25 11.51 -16.11 0.19
N PHE A 26 11.37 -14.92 0.76
CA PHE A 26 12.52 -14.17 1.30
C PHE A 26 13.15 -14.87 2.51
N LYS A 27 12.35 -15.51 3.35
CA LYS A 27 12.86 -16.31 4.46
C LYS A 27 13.76 -17.44 3.96
N GLU A 28 13.32 -18.20 2.97
CA GLU A 28 14.10 -19.29 2.41
C GLU A 28 15.36 -18.77 1.70
N ALA A 29 15.24 -17.73 0.88
CA ALA A 29 16.35 -17.18 0.11
C ALA A 29 17.46 -16.55 0.95
N LEU A 30 17.11 -15.92 2.07
CA LEU A 30 18.05 -15.20 2.94
C LEU A 30 18.37 -15.97 4.25
N GLY A 31 17.80 -17.17 4.44
CA GLY A 31 17.99 -17.95 5.65
C GLY A 31 17.43 -17.29 6.93
N LEU A 32 16.32 -16.56 6.81
CA LEU A 32 15.75 -15.80 7.91
C LEU A 32 15.11 -16.69 8.98
N SER A 33 15.16 -16.23 10.22
CA SER A 33 14.35 -16.78 11.31
C SER A 33 12.86 -16.48 11.11
N SER A 34 12.00 -17.25 11.79
CA SER A 34 10.55 -16.96 11.80
C SER A 34 10.24 -15.60 12.44
N PHE A 35 11.09 -15.11 13.34
CA PHE A 35 10.96 -13.78 13.94
C PHE A 35 11.24 -12.69 12.90
N GLU A 36 12.34 -12.80 12.15
CA GLU A 36 12.69 -11.84 11.09
C GLU A 36 11.63 -11.81 9.97
N GLN A 37 11.12 -12.97 9.56
CA GLN A 37 9.99 -13.04 8.62
C GLN A 37 8.76 -12.31 9.17
N SER A 38 8.44 -12.49 10.45
CA SER A 38 7.30 -11.82 11.09
C SER A 38 7.52 -10.31 11.15
N LEU A 39 8.75 -9.88 11.44
CA LEU A 39 9.12 -8.46 11.46
C LEU A 39 9.00 -7.82 10.07
N LEU A 40 9.38 -8.54 9.02
CA LEU A 40 9.26 -8.10 7.63
C LEU A 40 7.83 -7.71 7.26
N VAL A 41 6.85 -8.47 7.75
CA VAL A 41 5.43 -8.19 7.51
C VAL A 41 4.89 -7.15 8.50
N ALA A 42 5.34 -7.17 9.75
CA ALA A 42 4.84 -6.28 10.81
C ALA A 42 5.26 -4.82 10.63
N VAL A 43 6.51 -4.56 10.21
CA VAL A 43 7.05 -3.20 10.06
C VAL A 43 6.20 -2.30 9.16
N PRO A 44 5.86 -2.65 7.90
CA PRO A 44 4.99 -1.82 7.07
C PRO A 44 3.61 -1.61 7.69
N VAL A 45 3.10 -2.57 8.46
CA VAL A 45 1.79 -2.46 9.12
C VAL A 45 1.82 -1.46 10.27
N VAL A 46 2.85 -1.52 11.11
CA VAL A 46 3.03 -0.58 12.22
C VAL A 46 3.29 0.82 11.70
N VAL A 47 4.20 0.98 10.73
CA VAL A 47 4.51 2.28 10.14
C VAL A 47 3.28 2.88 9.45
N GLY A 48 2.54 2.08 8.67
CA GLY A 48 1.30 2.54 8.05
C GLY A 48 0.24 2.94 9.07
N SER A 49 0.14 2.22 10.19
CA SER A 49 -0.82 2.54 11.26
C SER A 49 -0.46 3.84 11.98
N LEU A 50 0.81 4.03 12.35
CA LEU A 50 1.29 5.27 12.98
C LEU A 50 1.25 6.46 12.01
N GLY A 51 1.62 6.23 10.75
CA GLY A 51 1.63 7.23 9.69
C GLY A 51 0.25 7.80 9.37
N ARG A 52 -0.83 7.11 9.72
CA ARG A 52 -2.21 7.63 9.61
C ARG A 52 -2.44 8.89 10.43
N ILE A 53 -1.74 9.08 11.55
CA ILE A 53 -1.87 10.27 12.39
C ILE A 53 -1.40 11.53 11.64
N PRO A 54 -0.13 11.64 11.21
CA PRO A 54 0.33 12.81 10.46
C PRO A 54 -0.34 12.93 9.09
N VAL A 55 -0.56 11.83 8.37
CA VAL A 55 -1.23 11.88 7.04
C VAL A 55 -2.69 12.31 7.17
N GLY A 56 -3.39 11.90 8.23
CA GLY A 56 -4.73 12.39 8.55
C GLY A 56 -4.74 13.90 8.78
N ALA A 57 -3.85 14.41 9.64
CA ALA A 57 -3.73 15.84 9.89
C ALA A 57 -3.37 16.65 8.63
N LEU A 58 -2.50 16.12 7.77
CA LEU A 58 -2.17 16.72 6.47
C LEU A 58 -3.37 16.67 5.52
N THR A 59 -4.19 15.62 5.58
CA THR A 59 -5.42 15.51 4.78
C THR A 59 -6.46 16.52 5.22
N ASP A 60 -6.61 16.78 6.51
CA ASP A 60 -7.52 17.83 7.00
C ASP A 60 -7.11 19.22 6.48
N ARG A 61 -5.80 19.45 6.28
CA ARG A 61 -5.26 20.72 5.76
C ARG A 61 -5.30 20.83 4.23
N TYR A 62 -4.89 19.80 3.52
CA TYR A 62 -4.68 19.84 2.06
C TYR A 62 -5.79 19.15 1.25
N GLY A 63 -6.68 18.43 1.92
CA GLY A 63 -7.78 17.68 1.32
C GLY A 63 -7.35 16.36 0.65
N GLY A 64 -8.29 15.42 0.56
CA GLY A 64 -8.03 14.11 -0.04
C GLY A 64 -7.68 14.13 -1.53
N ARG A 65 -8.15 15.15 -2.28
CA ARG A 65 -7.85 15.29 -3.72
C ARG A 65 -6.36 15.49 -4.00
N VAL A 66 -5.63 16.12 -3.09
CA VAL A 66 -4.17 16.31 -3.20
C VAL A 66 -3.42 15.17 -2.52
N MET A 67 -3.89 14.76 -1.33
CA MET A 67 -3.17 13.76 -0.53
C MET A 67 -3.18 12.35 -1.16
N PHE A 68 -4.25 11.93 -1.83
CA PHE A 68 -4.29 10.62 -2.51
C PHE A 68 -3.20 10.45 -3.57
N PRO A 69 -3.11 11.31 -4.60
CA PRO A 69 -2.07 11.16 -5.62
C PRO A 69 -0.67 11.35 -5.03
N LEU A 70 -0.49 12.24 -4.05
CA LEU A 70 0.79 12.45 -3.38
C LEU A 70 1.26 11.20 -2.64
N VAL A 71 0.40 10.57 -1.83
CA VAL A 71 0.76 9.34 -1.12
C VAL A 71 0.99 8.20 -2.11
N SER A 72 0.17 8.07 -3.15
CA SER A 72 0.40 7.06 -4.20
C SER A 72 1.73 7.24 -4.90
N ALA A 73 2.09 8.47 -5.29
CA ALA A 73 3.40 8.77 -5.88
C ALA A 73 4.55 8.50 -4.90
N ALA A 74 4.39 8.85 -3.62
CA ALA A 74 5.38 8.56 -2.59
C ALA A 74 5.56 7.04 -2.37
N THR A 75 4.49 6.25 -2.47
CA THR A 75 4.53 4.78 -2.36
C THR A 75 5.24 4.11 -3.54
N VAL A 76 5.32 4.73 -4.72
CA VAL A 76 6.07 4.18 -5.87
C VAL A 76 7.54 3.93 -5.52
N VAL A 77 8.16 4.84 -4.76
CA VAL A 77 9.58 4.77 -4.40
C VAL A 77 9.93 3.50 -3.63
N PRO A 78 9.31 3.18 -2.47
CA PRO A 78 9.60 1.94 -1.75
C PRO A 78 9.17 0.69 -2.51
N VAL A 79 8.12 0.75 -3.33
CA VAL A 79 7.71 -0.38 -4.19
C VAL A 79 8.81 -0.72 -5.19
N LEU A 80 9.31 0.26 -5.94
CA LEU A 80 10.39 0.04 -6.90
C LEU A 80 11.70 -0.34 -6.22
N TYR A 81 12.00 0.27 -5.07
CA TYR A 81 13.17 -0.11 -4.27
C TYR A 81 13.13 -1.59 -3.91
N LEU A 82 12.03 -2.09 -3.31
CA LEU A 82 11.89 -3.52 -2.96
C LEU A 82 11.94 -4.43 -4.19
N GLY A 83 11.32 -4.02 -5.31
CA GLY A 83 11.30 -4.80 -6.54
C GLY A 83 12.65 -4.92 -7.25
N LEU A 84 13.49 -3.88 -7.22
CA LEU A 84 14.67 -3.77 -8.08
C LEU A 84 16.01 -3.91 -7.36
N ALA A 85 16.10 -3.49 -6.09
CA ALA A 85 17.40 -3.40 -5.39
C ALA A 85 17.36 -3.82 -3.92
N GLY A 86 16.23 -3.64 -3.25
CA GLY A 86 16.07 -3.72 -1.80
C GLY A 86 15.79 -5.11 -1.25
N HIS A 87 15.97 -6.18 -2.03
CA HIS A 87 15.62 -7.55 -1.66
C HIS A 87 16.83 -8.47 -1.42
N SER A 88 18.05 -7.93 -1.40
CA SER A 88 19.30 -8.69 -1.24
C SER A 88 19.69 -8.98 0.20
N SER A 89 19.09 -8.28 1.18
CA SER A 89 19.36 -8.51 2.61
C SER A 89 18.15 -8.18 3.48
N PHE A 90 18.12 -8.75 4.68
CA PHE A 90 17.06 -8.47 5.64
C PHE A 90 16.95 -6.99 6.00
N ALA A 91 18.08 -6.31 6.21
CA ALA A 91 18.10 -4.88 6.51
C ALA A 91 17.53 -4.05 5.34
N ALA A 92 17.89 -4.39 4.10
CA ALA A 92 17.36 -3.71 2.92
C ALA A 92 15.84 -3.90 2.82
N LEU A 93 15.34 -5.11 3.07
CA LEU A 93 13.93 -5.43 3.10
C LEU A 93 13.18 -4.67 4.21
N LEU A 94 13.77 -4.51 5.40
CA LEU A 94 13.19 -3.73 6.50
C LEU A 94 13.10 -2.23 6.16
N VAL A 95 14.14 -1.66 5.55
CA VAL A 95 14.11 -0.26 5.08
C VAL A 95 13.02 -0.07 4.05
N GLY A 96 12.92 -1.00 3.07
CA GLY A 96 11.86 -0.98 2.07
C GLY A 96 10.47 -1.11 2.71
N GLY A 97 10.29 -2.07 3.62
CA GLY A 97 9.05 -2.29 4.36
C GLY A 97 8.64 -1.09 5.22
N PHE A 98 9.60 -0.41 5.85
CA PHE A 98 9.33 0.81 6.62
C PHE A 98 8.66 1.87 5.74
N PHE A 99 9.28 2.21 4.60
CA PHE A 99 8.70 3.20 3.68
C PHE A 99 7.47 2.69 2.94
N LEU A 100 7.34 1.39 2.70
CA LEU A 100 6.15 0.78 2.12
C LEU A 100 4.90 1.05 2.98
N GLY A 101 5.07 1.24 4.29
CA GLY A 101 4.02 1.67 5.22
C GLY A 101 3.30 2.95 4.80
N ILE A 102 3.92 3.82 4.00
CA ILE A 102 3.29 5.03 3.44
C ILE A 102 1.99 4.69 2.70
N GLY A 103 1.97 3.61 1.91
CA GLY A 103 0.76 3.18 1.18
C GLY A 103 -0.39 2.80 2.13
N GLY A 104 -0.07 2.23 3.30
CA GLY A 104 -1.04 1.87 4.34
C GLY A 104 -1.73 3.07 5.01
N THR A 105 -1.23 4.29 4.78
CA THR A 105 -1.82 5.54 5.31
C THR A 105 -3.04 6.02 4.53
N ALA A 106 -3.26 5.52 3.31
CA ALA A 106 -4.36 5.94 2.43
C ALA A 106 -5.76 5.83 3.06
N PHE A 107 -5.93 4.95 4.05
CA PHE A 107 -7.15 4.86 4.85
C PHE A 107 -7.51 6.17 5.54
N ALA A 108 -6.52 6.84 6.15
CA ALA A 108 -6.71 8.11 6.86
C ALA A 108 -7.03 9.27 5.91
N ILE A 109 -6.71 9.13 4.62
CA ILE A 109 -7.05 10.12 3.60
C ILE A 109 -8.51 9.97 3.18
N GLY A 110 -8.92 8.74 2.88
CA GLY A 110 -10.17 8.51 2.15
C GLY A 110 -11.44 8.57 2.99
N VAL A 111 -11.41 8.18 4.27
CA VAL A 111 -12.61 8.26 5.14
C VAL A 111 -13.11 9.71 5.31
N PRO A 112 -12.28 10.68 5.76
CA PRO A 112 -12.73 12.06 5.88
C PRO A 112 -13.06 12.68 4.51
N PHE A 113 -12.29 12.34 3.47
CA PHE A 113 -12.57 12.78 2.11
C PHE A 113 -13.97 12.34 1.67
N VAL A 114 -14.30 11.04 1.73
CA VAL A 114 -15.60 10.52 1.32
C VAL A 114 -16.73 11.11 2.18
N ASN A 115 -16.56 11.21 3.49
CA ASN A 115 -17.57 11.76 4.39
C ASN A 115 -17.97 13.22 4.06
N ALA A 116 -17.04 14.00 3.51
CA ALA A 116 -17.31 15.40 3.13
C ALA A 116 -18.24 15.53 1.91
N TRP A 117 -18.35 14.50 1.06
CA TRP A 117 -19.17 14.56 -0.17
C TRP A 117 -20.58 14.00 -0.02
N PHE A 118 -20.87 13.28 1.07
CA PHE A 118 -22.15 12.58 1.25
C PHE A 118 -22.92 13.08 2.48
N PRO A 119 -24.27 13.20 2.36
CA PRO A 119 -25.12 13.57 3.48
C PRO A 119 -25.13 12.45 4.54
N PRO A 120 -25.40 12.76 5.82
CA PRO A 120 -25.25 11.82 6.95
C PRO A 120 -25.91 10.46 6.73
N GLU A 121 -27.08 10.43 6.09
CA GLU A 121 -27.90 9.22 5.86
C GLU A 121 -27.23 8.26 4.87
N ARG A 122 -26.34 8.76 4.00
CA ARG A 122 -25.64 7.98 2.96
C ARG A 122 -24.17 7.72 3.27
N ARG A 123 -23.61 8.30 4.35
CA ARG A 123 -22.21 8.14 4.72
C ARG A 123 -21.83 6.69 4.99
N GLY A 124 -22.69 5.92 5.66
CA GLY A 124 -22.44 4.51 5.93
C GLY A 124 -22.20 3.70 4.65
N LEU A 125 -23.08 3.85 3.66
CA LEU A 125 -22.93 3.19 2.35
C LEU A 125 -21.67 3.68 1.61
N ALA A 126 -21.43 5.00 1.59
CA ALA A 126 -20.27 5.57 0.91
C ALA A 126 -18.94 5.10 1.51
N VAL A 127 -18.83 5.09 2.84
CA VAL A 127 -17.66 4.57 3.56
C VAL A 127 -17.53 3.05 3.37
N GLY A 128 -18.64 2.30 3.29
CA GLY A 128 -18.61 0.88 2.96
C GLY A 128 -18.05 0.60 1.57
N VAL A 129 -18.52 1.32 0.55
CA VAL A 129 -17.98 1.23 -0.82
C VAL A 129 -16.52 1.67 -0.88
N PHE A 130 -16.14 2.69 -0.11
CA PHE A 130 -14.73 3.05 0.06
C PHE A 130 -13.93 1.92 0.71
N GLY A 131 -14.46 1.31 1.77
CA GLY A 131 -13.85 0.19 2.49
C GLY A 131 -13.63 -1.05 1.63
N ALA A 132 -14.42 -1.25 0.57
CA ALA A 132 -14.16 -2.30 -0.43
C ALA A 132 -12.77 -2.19 -1.08
N GLY A 133 -12.15 -1.00 -1.06
CA GLY A 133 -10.76 -0.82 -1.50
C GLY A 133 -9.74 -1.56 -0.62
N MET A 134 -10.09 -2.02 0.59
CA MET A 134 -9.23 -2.97 1.32
C MET A 134 -8.96 -4.24 0.51
N GLY A 135 -9.81 -4.57 -0.48
CA GLY A 135 -9.61 -5.65 -1.44
C GLY A 135 -8.29 -5.59 -2.22
N GLY A 136 -7.58 -4.45 -2.23
CA GLY A 136 -6.20 -4.38 -2.71
C GLY A 136 -5.27 -5.41 -2.05
N THR A 137 -5.47 -5.72 -0.77
CA THR A 137 -4.69 -6.77 -0.08
C THR A 137 -4.99 -8.16 -0.65
N ALA A 138 -6.24 -8.42 -1.03
CA ALA A 138 -6.63 -9.66 -1.70
C ALA A 138 -6.03 -9.75 -3.10
N ILE A 139 -5.99 -8.64 -3.86
CA ILE A 139 -5.28 -8.57 -5.14
C ILE A 139 -3.81 -8.95 -4.93
N SER A 140 -3.13 -8.38 -3.92
CA SER A 140 -1.76 -8.76 -3.60
C SER A 140 -1.63 -10.25 -3.30
N ALA A 141 -2.45 -10.78 -2.39
CA ALA A 141 -2.38 -12.18 -1.97
C ALA A 141 -2.56 -13.16 -3.13
N LEU A 142 -3.44 -12.83 -4.08
CA LEU A 142 -3.78 -13.71 -5.20
C LEU A 142 -2.86 -13.56 -6.42
N THR A 143 -2.22 -12.39 -6.59
CA THR A 143 -1.44 -12.10 -7.82
C THR A 143 0.07 -12.04 -7.60
N THR A 144 0.53 -11.67 -6.41
CA THR A 144 1.95 -11.35 -6.19
C THR A 144 2.86 -12.56 -6.40
N VAL A 145 2.55 -13.71 -5.80
CA VAL A 145 3.38 -14.93 -5.95
C VAL A 145 3.32 -15.48 -7.37
N PRO A 146 2.14 -15.68 -8.01
CA PRO A 146 2.09 -16.15 -9.39
C PRO A 146 2.83 -15.24 -10.38
N LEU A 147 2.77 -13.91 -10.18
CA LEU A 147 3.51 -12.95 -11.01
C LEU A 147 5.02 -13.05 -10.79
N ALA A 148 5.46 -13.21 -9.54
CA ALA A 148 6.87 -13.38 -9.20
C ALA A 148 7.43 -14.67 -9.81
N ASP A 149 6.69 -15.78 -9.75
CA ASP A 149 7.12 -17.06 -10.31
C ASP A 149 7.17 -17.04 -11.84
N ALA A 150 6.19 -16.40 -12.50
CA ALA A 150 6.10 -16.38 -13.95
C ALA A 150 7.04 -15.37 -14.63
N ARG A 151 7.35 -14.25 -13.97
CA ARG A 151 8.07 -13.10 -14.59
C ARG A 151 9.19 -12.52 -13.72
N GLY A 152 9.53 -13.17 -12.61
CA GLY A 152 10.56 -12.74 -11.67
C GLY A 152 10.03 -11.83 -10.58
N THR A 153 10.75 -11.78 -9.45
CA THR A 153 10.36 -11.06 -8.23
C THR A 153 10.09 -9.57 -8.45
N ALA A 154 10.71 -8.93 -9.44
CA ALA A 154 10.49 -7.52 -9.75
C ALA A 154 9.11 -7.23 -10.38
N ALA A 155 8.51 -8.20 -11.08
CA ALA A 155 7.29 -8.00 -11.86
C ALA A 155 6.09 -7.46 -11.06
N PRO A 156 5.68 -8.05 -9.91
CA PRO A 156 4.54 -7.53 -9.14
C PRO A 156 4.79 -6.10 -8.63
N PHE A 157 6.04 -5.74 -8.31
CA PHE A 157 6.38 -4.38 -7.86
C PHE A 157 6.33 -3.38 -9.01
N VAL A 158 6.92 -3.70 -10.16
CA VAL A 158 6.91 -2.80 -11.33
C VAL A 158 5.48 -2.58 -11.84
N ILE A 159 4.66 -3.62 -11.92
CA ILE A 159 3.25 -3.50 -12.34
C ILE A 159 2.51 -2.58 -11.37
N THR A 160 2.62 -2.82 -10.07
CA THR A 160 1.96 -2.00 -9.06
C THR A 160 2.43 -0.55 -9.09
N ALA A 161 3.75 -0.32 -9.27
CA ALA A 161 4.32 1.00 -9.41
C ALA A 161 3.76 1.76 -10.62
N VAL A 162 3.66 1.11 -11.79
CA VAL A 162 3.06 1.71 -12.99
C VAL A 162 1.62 2.11 -12.73
N VAL A 163 0.83 1.23 -12.12
CA VAL A 163 -0.59 1.51 -11.82
C VAL A 163 -0.73 2.66 -10.80
N LEU A 164 0.14 2.73 -9.79
CA LEU A 164 0.19 3.86 -8.85
C LEU A 164 0.55 5.18 -9.54
N VAL A 165 1.51 5.19 -10.47
CA VAL A 165 1.88 6.38 -11.25
C VAL A 165 0.71 6.84 -12.11
N LEU A 166 0.03 5.91 -12.80
CA LEU A 166 -1.14 6.22 -13.60
C LEU A 166 -2.27 6.81 -12.74
N TYR A 167 -2.51 6.25 -11.55
CA TYR A 167 -3.49 6.79 -10.61
C TYR A 167 -3.09 8.19 -10.12
N ALA A 168 -1.82 8.41 -9.78
CA ALA A 168 -1.34 9.69 -9.28
C ALA A 168 -1.42 10.83 -10.32
N ALA A 169 -1.54 10.49 -11.61
CA ALA A 169 -1.65 11.44 -12.71
C ALA A 169 -3.09 11.89 -13.02
N VAL A 170 -4.11 11.31 -12.37
CA VAL A 170 -5.55 11.57 -12.61
C VAL A 170 -6.18 12.32 -11.43
#